data_AF-A0A378A9H5-F1
#
_entry.id   AF-A0A378A9H5-F1
#
_cell.length_a   1.000
_cell.length_b   1.000
_cell.length_c   1.000
_cell.angle_alpha   90.00
_cell.angle_beta   90.00
_cell.angle_gamma   90.00
#
_symmetry.space_group_name_H-M   'P 1'
#
loop_
_entity.id
_entity.type
_entity.pdbx_description
1 polymer ?
#
loop_
_entity_poly.entity_id
_entity_poly.type
_entity_poly.pdbx_seq_one_letter_code
_entity_poly.pdbx_strand_id
1 'polypeptide(L)'
;MKKISLPKIGIRPVIDGRRMGVRESLEAQTMNMAKATAALISEKLRHACGARVECVIADTCIAGMAESAACEEKFSSQNVGVTITVTPCWCYGSGNHRHGSAAPEGHLGL
;
A
#
# COMPACT_ATOMS: atom_id res chain seq x y z
N MET A 1 27.68 -8.46 13.60
CA MET A 1 26.57 -7.57 14.00
C MET A 1 25.35 -7.90 13.14
N LYS A 2 24.22 -8.32 13.71
CA LYS A 2 22.97 -8.48 12.95
C LYS A 2 22.49 -7.09 12.52
N LYS A 3 22.39 -6.84 11.21
CA LYS A 3 21.62 -5.70 10.69
C LYS A 3 20.15 -5.99 11.02
N ILE A 4 19.62 -5.33 12.05
CA ILE A 4 18.19 -5.39 12.35
C ILE A 4 17.50 -4.54 11.28
N SER A 5 16.76 -5.17 10.37
CA SER A 5 15.89 -4.43 9.45
C SER A 5 14.70 -3.89 10.24
N LEU A 6 14.55 -2.57 10.26
CA LEU A 6 13.38 -1.96 10.87
C LEU A 6 12.13 -2.31 10.04
N PRO A 7 10.95 -2.46 10.68
CA PRO A 7 9.73 -2.77 9.97
C PRO A 7 9.33 -1.58 9.07
N LYS A 8 8.87 -1.88 7.86
CA LYS A 8 8.39 -0.88 6.90
C LYS A 8 6.86 -0.80 6.88
N ILE A 9 6.33 0.29 6.33
CA ILE A 9 4.89 0.43 6.06
C ILE A 9 4.63 0.13 4.57
N GLY A 10 3.75 -0.83 4.30
CA GLY A 10 3.29 -1.12 2.95
C GLY A 10 2.11 -0.23 2.56
N ILE A 11 2.12 0.37 1.37
CA ILE A 11 1.03 1.21 0.87
C ILE A 11 0.41 0.59 -0.38
N ARG A 12 -0.89 0.31 -0.30
CA ARG A 12 -1.68 -0.42 -1.29
C ARG A 12 -2.63 0.56 -2.00
N PRO A 13 -2.24 1.14 -3.16
CA PRO A 13 -3.16 1.92 -3.99
C PRO A 13 -4.21 0.99 -4.61
N VAL A 14 -5.45 1.07 -4.15
CA VAL A 14 -6.56 0.26 -4.68
C VAL A 14 -7.38 1.10 -5.65
N ILE A 15 -7.83 0.50 -6.75
CA ILE A 15 -8.51 1.21 -7.85
C ILE A 15 -9.70 0.41 -8.37
N ASP A 16 -10.65 1.11 -8.99
CA ASP A 16 -11.70 0.49 -9.79
C ASP A 16 -11.08 -0.27 -10.99
N GLY A 17 -11.43 -1.56 -11.13
CA GLY A 17 -10.93 -2.43 -12.19
C GLY A 17 -11.62 -2.26 -13.54
N ARG A 18 -12.73 -1.52 -13.60
CA ARG A 18 -13.48 -1.32 -14.84
C ARG A 18 -12.61 -0.61 -15.88
N ARG A 19 -12.53 -1.20 -17.06
CA ARG A 19 -11.82 -0.67 -18.22
C ARG A 19 -12.72 0.30 -19.00
N MET A 20 -12.30 0.66 -20.21
CA MET A 20 -13.02 1.60 -21.09
C MET A 20 -13.00 3.04 -20.55
N GLY A 21 -11.89 3.46 -19.94
CA GLY A 21 -11.64 4.83 -19.53
C GLY A 21 -11.83 5.10 -18.04
N VAL A 22 -12.51 4.21 -17.30
CA VAL A 22 -12.70 4.37 -15.85
C VAL A 22 -11.38 4.22 -15.12
N ARG A 23 -10.76 3.03 -15.15
CA ARG A 23 -9.47 2.80 -14.50
C ARG A 23 -8.38 3.74 -15.02
N GLU A 24 -8.29 3.90 -16.34
CA GLU A 24 -7.25 4.71 -16.99
C GLU A 24 -7.27 6.17 -16.51
N SER A 25 -8.46 6.72 -16.22
CA SER A 25 -8.62 8.07 -15.68
C SER A 25 -8.20 8.23 -14.22
N LEU A 26 -8.16 7.12 -13.46
CA LEU A 26 -7.95 7.10 -12.01
C LEU A 26 -6.54 6.66 -11.59
N GLU A 27 -5.77 6.01 -12.48
CA GLU A 27 -4.44 5.44 -12.19
C GLU A 27 -3.48 6.49 -11.60
N ALA A 28 -3.37 7.65 -12.26
CA ALA A 28 -2.46 8.71 -11.81
C ALA A 28 -2.86 9.26 -10.44
N GLN A 29 -4.15 9.51 -10.21
CA GLN A 29 -4.65 10.02 -8.93
C GLN A 29 -4.45 9.01 -7.80
N THR A 30 -4.78 7.74 -8.05
CA THR A 30 -4.66 6.66 -7.06
C THR A 30 -3.20 6.46 -6.64
N MET A 31 -2.29 6.41 -7.61
CA MET A 31 -0.86 6.27 -7.31
C MET A 31 -0.27 7.52 -6.64
N ASN A 32 -0.74 8.71 -7.00
CA ASN A 32 -0.32 9.95 -6.32
C ASN A 32 -0.79 10.01 -4.86
N MET A 33 -1.97 9.46 -4.55
CA MET A 33 -2.43 9.31 -3.17
C MET A 33 -1.48 8.42 -2.36
N ALA A 34 -1.06 7.28 -2.92
CA ALA A 34 -0.07 6.40 -2.27
C ALA A 34 1.28 7.09 -2.03
N LYS A 35 1.78 7.84 -3.02
CA LYS A 35 3.03 8.62 -2.89
C LYS A 35 2.91 9.72 -1.84
N ALA A 36 1.79 10.44 -1.80
CA ALA A 36 1.55 11.49 -0.81
C ALA A 36 1.50 10.91 0.61
N THR A 37 0.82 9.77 0.80
CA THR A 37 0.80 9.03 2.07
C THR A 37 2.21 8.60 2.49
N ALA A 38 3.02 8.06 1.57
CA ALA A 38 4.40 7.66 1.84
C ALA A 38 5.26 8.85 2.28
N ALA A 39 5.14 9.99 1.58
CA ALA A 39 5.87 11.21 1.89
C ALA A 39 5.50 11.75 3.27
N LEU A 40 4.20 11.84 3.58
CA LEU A 40 3.72 12.30 4.87
C LEU A 40 4.24 11.44 6.03
N ILE A 41 4.16 10.11 5.90
CA ILE A 41 4.64 9.17 6.91
C ILE A 41 6.15 9.34 7.12
N SER A 42 6.92 9.34 6.03
CA SER A 42 8.38 9.43 6.08
C SER A 42 8.84 10.78 6.65
N GLU A 43 8.06 11.84 6.42
CA GLU A 43 8.32 13.17 6.96
C GLU A 43 8.03 13.24 8.47
N LYS A 44 6.82 12.83 8.89
CA LYS A 44 6.28 13.08 10.23
C LYS A 44 6.61 12.00 11.26
N LEU A 45 6.84 10.75 10.86
CA LEU A 45 7.00 9.63 11.77
C LEU A 45 8.46 9.15 11.85
N ARG A 46 8.82 8.65 13.03
CA ARG A 46 10.11 8.00 13.31
C ARG A 46 9.85 6.72 14.08
N HIS A 47 10.72 5.73 13.90
CA HIS A 47 10.80 4.60 14.82
C HIS A 47 11.24 5.09 16.20
N ALA A 48 10.98 4.31 17.25
CA ALA A 48 11.39 4.63 18.61
C ALA A 48 12.92 4.86 18.75
N CYS A 49 13.72 4.27 17.87
CA CYS A 49 15.17 4.48 17.79
C CYS A 49 15.58 5.76 17.04
N GLY A 50 14.64 6.62 16.63
CA GLY A 50 14.88 7.88 15.93
C GLY A 50 15.05 7.78 14.40
N ALA A 51 15.13 6.57 13.84
CA ALA A 51 15.22 6.36 12.40
C ALA A 51 13.93 6.76 11.66
N ARG A 52 14.05 7.23 10.42
CA ARG A 52 12.89 7.51 9.56
C ARG A 52 12.14 6.23 9.25
N VAL A 53 10.81 6.30 9.26
CA VAL A 53 9.96 5.20 8.81
C VAL A 53 10.07 5.10 7.30
N GLU A 54 10.38 3.90 6.79
CA GLU A 54 10.39 3.62 5.36
C GLU A 54 9.02 3.09 4.91
N CYS A 55 8.62 3.49 3.70
CA CYS A 55 7.40 3.02 3.05
C CYS A 55 7.73 2.19 1.80
N VAL A 56 6.92 1.18 1.52
CA VAL A 56 6.97 0.35 0.31
C VAL A 56 5.63 0.48 -0.39
N ILE A 57 5.59 0.99 -1.61
CA ILE A 57 4.35 1.12 -2.39
C ILE A 57 4.22 -0.09 -3.32
N ALA A 58 3.01 -0.60 -3.54
CA ALA A 58 2.76 -1.60 -4.57
C ALA A 58 3.24 -1.12 -5.96
N ASP A 59 3.71 -2.03 -6.83
CA ASP A 59 4.20 -1.63 -8.17
C ASP A 59 3.10 -1.12 -9.09
N THR A 60 1.87 -1.60 -8.91
CA THR A 60 0.69 -1.20 -9.67
C THR A 60 -0.45 -0.85 -8.72
N CYS A 61 -1.45 -0.12 -9.23
CA CYS A 61 -2.75 -0.07 -8.55
C CYS A 61 -3.39 -1.46 -8.53
N ILE A 62 -4.18 -1.73 -7.49
CA ILE A 62 -4.76 -3.04 -7.18
C ILE A 62 -6.27 -2.96 -7.43
N ALA A 63 -6.74 -3.71 -8.41
CA ALA A 63 -8.15 -3.85 -8.77
C ALA A 63 -8.68 -5.27 -8.58
N GLY A 64 -7.82 -6.22 -8.20
CA GLY A 64 -8.24 -7.58 -7.88
C GLY A 64 -7.12 -8.47 -7.35
N MET A 65 -7.43 -9.77 -7.26
CA MET A 65 -6.62 -10.76 -6.54
C MET A 65 -5.20 -10.93 -7.09
N ALA A 66 -5.01 -10.88 -8.41
CA ALA A 66 -3.68 -11.05 -9.02
C ALA A 66 -2.72 -9.92 -8.62
N GLU A 67 -3.18 -8.67 -8.70
CA GLU A 67 -2.39 -7.49 -8.30
C GLU A 67 -2.21 -7.45 -6.77
N SER A 68 -3.22 -7.90 -6.02
CA SER A 68 -3.17 -8.04 -4.56
C SER A 68 -2.08 -9.04 -4.13
N ALA A 69 -2.00 -10.20 -4.81
CA ALA A 69 -0.99 -11.23 -4.55
C ALA A 69 0.43 -10.77 -4.91
N ALA A 70 0.62 -10.11 -6.06
CA ALA A 70 1.91 -9.53 -6.44
C ALA A 70 2.39 -8.47 -5.44
N CYS A 71 1.47 -7.64 -4.93
CA CYS A 71 1.76 -6.69 -3.86
C CYS A 71 2.20 -7.39 -2.57
N GLU A 72 1.52 -8.47 -2.17
CA GLU A 72 1.90 -9.25 -0.98
C GLU A 72 3.28 -9.90 -1.13
N GLU A 73 3.60 -10.47 -2.29
CA GLU A 73 4.92 -11.04 -2.59
C GLU A 73 6.02 -9.98 -2.42
N LYS A 74 5.82 -8.79 -2.98
CA LYS A 74 6.73 -7.65 -2.79
C LYS A 74 6.86 -7.26 -1.32
N PHE A 75 5.76 -7.20 -0.58
CA PHE A 75 5.78 -6.75 0.82
C PHE A 75 6.46 -7.77 1.74
N SER A 76 6.26 -9.05 1.47
CA SER A 76 6.88 -10.16 2.22
C SER A 76 8.41 -10.13 2.16
N SER A 77 8.99 -9.72 1.02
CA SER A 77 10.44 -9.62 0.85
C SER A 77 11.05 -8.32 1.39
N GLN A 78 10.22 -7.34 1.79
CA GLN A 78 10.68 -6.00 2.21
C GLN A 78 10.47 -5.70 3.71
N ASN A 79 10.17 -6.72 4.52
CA ASN A 79 9.97 -6.58 5.96
C ASN A 79 8.85 -5.56 6.30
N VAL A 80 7.75 -5.61 5.54
CA VAL A 80 6.56 -4.79 5.80
C VAL A 80 5.82 -5.35 7.01
N GLY A 81 5.65 -4.53 8.05
CA GLY A 81 5.01 -4.92 9.31
C GLY A 81 3.57 -4.40 9.48
N VAL A 82 3.14 -3.47 8.64
CA VAL A 82 1.80 -2.87 8.66
C VAL A 82 1.46 -2.37 7.26
N THR A 83 0.19 -2.43 6.88
CA THR A 83 -0.26 -1.97 5.55
C THR A 83 -1.30 -0.85 5.66
N ILE A 84 -1.20 0.12 4.76
CA ILE A 84 -2.19 1.19 4.57
C ILE A 84 -2.73 1.08 3.16
N THR A 85 -4.04 0.94 3.04
CA THR A 85 -4.74 0.88 1.76
C THR A 85 -5.34 2.26 1.47
N VAL A 86 -5.08 2.80 0.28
CA VAL A 86 -5.57 4.12 -0.16
C VAL A 86 -6.35 4.01 -1.46
N THR A 87 -7.45 4.76 -1.59
CA THR A 87 -8.22 4.86 -2.84
C THR A 87 -9.00 6.16 -2.93
N PRO A 88 -9.07 6.81 -4.11
CA PRO A 88 -9.99 7.93 -4.37
C PRO A 88 -11.34 7.47 -4.96
N CYS A 89 -11.60 6.18 -5.10
CA CYS A 89 -12.73 5.66 -5.87
C CYS A 89 -13.36 4.40 -5.25
N TRP A 90 -14.57 4.06 -5.70
CA TRP A 90 -15.24 2.81 -5.32
C TRP A 90 -14.43 1.59 -5.79
N CYS A 91 -14.26 0.62 -4.89
CA CYS A 91 -13.45 -0.57 -5.13
C CYS A 91 -14.17 -1.83 -4.64
N TYR A 92 -13.98 -2.96 -5.33
CA TYR A 92 -14.53 -4.25 -4.89
C TYR A 92 -13.72 -4.79 -3.70
N GLY A 93 -14.23 -4.57 -2.48
CA GLY A 93 -13.53 -4.90 -1.23
C GLY A 93 -12.94 -6.31 -1.20
N SER A 94 -13.74 -7.36 -1.46
CA SER A 94 -13.31 -8.76 -1.29
C SER A 94 -12.12 -9.17 -2.16
N GLY A 95 -11.94 -8.60 -3.36
CA GLY A 95 -10.82 -8.93 -4.26
C GLY A 95 -9.55 -8.12 -3.99
N ASN A 96 -9.66 -7.03 -3.23
CA ASN A 96 -8.60 -6.05 -3.01
C ASN A 96 -7.95 -6.15 -1.62
N HIS A 97 -8.67 -6.74 -0.64
CA HIS A 97 -8.14 -6.96 0.70
C HIS A 97 -6.97 -7.95 0.71
N ARG A 98 -6.13 -7.81 1.72
CA ARG A 98 -5.00 -8.71 1.98
C ARG A 98 -5.53 -10.04 2.48
N HIS A 99 -5.07 -11.15 1.91
CA HIS A 99 -5.37 -12.50 2.40
C HIS A 99 -4.18 -13.01 3.24
N GLY A 100 -4.26 -12.95 4.57
CA GLY A 100 -3.26 -13.52 5.48
C GLY A 100 -3.05 -12.69 6.75
N SER A 101 -3.42 -13.26 7.90
CA SER A 101 -3.44 -12.61 9.21
C SER A 101 -2.07 -12.58 9.89
N ALA A 102 -1.46 -11.40 10.06
CA ALA A 102 -0.42 -11.17 11.08
C ALA A 102 -0.16 -9.68 11.34
N ALA A 103 -0.26 -8.82 10.33
CA ALA A 103 0.07 -7.40 10.41
C ALA A 103 -1.19 -6.50 10.40
N PRO A 104 -1.22 -5.41 11.17
CA PRO A 104 -2.37 -4.49 11.18
C PRO A 104 -2.62 -3.85 9.80
N GLU A 105 -3.89 -3.58 9.48
CA GLU A 105 -4.31 -2.90 8.24
C GLU A 105 -5.11 -1.64 8.57
N GLY A 106 -4.78 -0.52 7.91
CA GLY A 106 -5.58 0.71 7.92
C GLY A 106 -6.14 1.01 6.54
N HIS A 107 -7.38 1.51 6.47
CA HIS A 107 -8.05 1.92 5.23
C HIS A 107 -8.29 3.42 5.21
N LEU A 108 -7.90 4.09 4.13
CA LEU A 108 -8.19 5.50 3.88
C LEU A 108 -8.77 5.64 2.46
N GLY A 109 -10.09 5.74 2.39
CA GLY A 109 -10.82 5.91 1.13
C GLY A 109 -12.22 6.50 1.37
N LEU A 110 -12.86 6.95 0.30
CA LEU A 110 -14.28 7.37 0.28
C LEU A 110 -15.20 6.15 0.23
#